data_AF-A0A7K4XGI9-F1
#
_entry.id   AF-A0A7K4XGI9-F1
#
_cell.length_a   1.000
_cell.length_b   1.000
_cell.length_c   1.000
_cell.angle_alpha   90.00
_cell.angle_beta   90.00
_cell.angle_gamma   90.00
#
_symmetry.space_group_name_H-M   'P 1'
#
loop_
_entity.id
_entity.type
_entity.pdbx_description
1 polymer ?
#
loop_
_entity_poly.entity_id
_entity_poly.type
_entity_poly.pdbx_seq_one_letter_code
_entity_poly.pdbx_strand_id
1 'polypeptide(L)'
;AKLARRSQERENLGMLVWSPNQNLSEAKLDEYIAIAKEKHGYNMEQALGMLFWHKHNIEKSLADLPNFTPFPDEWTVEDKVLFEQAFSFHGKTFHRIQQMLPDKSIASLVKFYYSWKKTRTKTSVMDRHARKQKREREESEDEMEEANGNNPIDIEVEQNKESKKEVPPAETVPQVKKEKHSTQAKNRAKRKPPKGMFLSQEDVEAVSANATAATTVLRQLDMELVSIKRQIQNIKQTNSALKEKLEGGIEQYRLPEVVQKFNARWTTDEQLLAVQAIRKYGRDFQAISDVIGNKSVVQVKNFFVNYRRRFNIDEVLQEWEAEHGKEETNGTNSQKPVKSPDNSTKMSEEEDEVNPI
;
A
#
# COMPACT_ATOMS: atom_id res chain seq x y z
N ALA A 1 20.18 38.95 -7.57
CA ALA A 1 18.83 39.55 -7.60
C ALA A 1 18.07 39.29 -8.92
N LYS A 2 18.60 39.62 -10.11
CA LYS A 2 17.90 39.42 -11.40
C LYS A 2 17.71 37.96 -11.84
N LEU A 3 18.61 37.04 -11.45
CA LEU A 3 18.49 35.62 -11.77
C LEU A 3 17.37 34.90 -10.99
N ALA A 4 17.07 35.33 -9.77
CA ALA A 4 16.04 34.72 -8.92
C ALA A 4 14.61 35.01 -9.42
N ARG A 5 14.36 36.21 -9.97
CA ARG A 5 13.02 36.57 -10.49
C ARG A 5 12.62 35.81 -11.75
N ARG A 6 13.58 35.38 -12.58
CA ARG A 6 13.27 34.72 -13.87
C ARG A 6 12.90 33.24 -13.72
N SER A 7 13.10 32.66 -12.53
CA SER A 7 12.82 31.24 -12.26
C SER A 7 11.43 30.99 -11.70
N GLN A 8 10.69 32.05 -11.34
CA GLN A 8 9.41 31.93 -10.64
C GLN A 8 8.21 31.72 -11.58
N GLU A 9 8.42 31.83 -12.89
CA GLU A 9 7.39 31.77 -13.94
C GLU A 9 7.37 30.44 -14.73
N ARG A 10 7.94 29.35 -14.21
CA ARG A 10 7.74 28.03 -14.82
C ARG A 10 7.23 27.03 -13.79
N GLU A 11 6.02 26.56 -14.04
CA GLU A 11 5.41 25.42 -13.36
C GLU A 11 6.37 24.22 -13.38
N ASN A 12 6.71 23.70 -12.19
CA ASN A 12 7.52 22.50 -11.92
C ASN A 12 8.98 22.45 -12.42
N LEU A 13 9.87 23.29 -11.88
CA LEU A 13 11.31 23.01 -11.85
C LEU A 13 11.91 23.45 -10.50
N GLY A 14 12.65 22.54 -9.84
CA GLY A 14 13.23 22.59 -8.49
C GLY A 14 13.46 23.95 -7.82
N MET A 15 13.13 24.01 -6.53
CA MET A 15 13.43 25.15 -5.66
C MET A 15 14.95 25.29 -5.48
N LEU A 16 15.51 26.48 -5.72
CA LEU A 16 16.91 26.75 -5.43
C LEU A 16 17.11 26.77 -3.91
N VAL A 17 17.73 25.71 -3.38
CA VAL A 17 17.99 25.55 -1.95
C VAL A 17 19.38 26.02 -1.52
N TRP A 18 20.32 26.24 -2.46
CA TRP A 18 21.66 26.72 -2.12
C TRP A 18 22.32 27.44 -3.30
N SER A 19 23.14 28.45 -2.98
CA SER A 19 24.11 29.01 -3.92
C SER A 19 25.38 29.41 -3.17
N PRO A 20 26.59 29.16 -3.68
CA PRO A 20 27.84 29.59 -3.02
C PRO A 20 27.91 31.10 -2.81
N ASN A 21 28.53 31.53 -1.70
CA ASN A 21 28.76 32.94 -1.39
C ASN A 21 30.26 33.19 -1.18
N GLN A 22 30.81 34.21 -1.84
CA GLN A 22 32.23 34.56 -1.79
C GLN A 22 32.68 35.16 -0.45
N ASN A 23 31.72 35.58 0.39
CA ASN A 23 32.00 36.22 1.68
C ASN A 23 32.05 35.23 2.85
N LEU A 24 31.85 33.93 2.59
CA LEU A 24 31.84 32.87 3.61
C LEU A 24 33.07 31.98 3.41
N SER A 25 33.97 31.94 4.39
CA SER A 25 35.10 31.01 4.37
C SER A 25 34.62 29.57 4.52
N GLU A 26 35.19 28.65 3.75
CA GLU A 26 34.86 27.21 3.76
C GLU A 26 34.90 26.60 5.17
N ALA A 27 35.92 26.93 5.97
CA ALA A 27 36.04 26.46 7.35
C ALA A 27 34.84 26.82 8.27
N LYS A 28 34.26 28.01 8.10
CA LYS A 28 33.08 28.45 8.88
C LYS A 28 31.80 27.77 8.39
N LEU A 29 31.74 27.43 7.10
CA LEU A 29 30.62 26.67 6.54
C LEU A 29 30.61 25.25 7.09
N ASP A 30 31.78 24.61 7.14
CA ASP A 30 31.93 23.25 7.67
C ASP A 30 31.59 23.18 9.16
N GLU A 31 32.04 24.15 9.95
CA GLU A 31 31.68 24.27 11.37
C GLU A 31 30.17 24.41 11.58
N TYR A 32 29.51 25.25 10.76
CA TYR A 32 28.06 25.41 10.79
C TYR A 32 27.32 24.11 10.43
N ILE A 33 27.75 23.40 9.37
CA ILE A 33 27.14 22.13 8.95
C ILE A 33 27.31 21.07 10.03
N ALA A 34 28.49 21.01 10.68
CA ALA A 34 28.75 20.10 11.79
C ALA A 34 27.78 20.37 12.96
N ILE A 35 27.62 21.63 13.36
CA ILE A 35 26.69 22.01 14.44
C ILE A 35 25.23 21.65 14.08
N ALA A 36 24.79 21.96 12.86
CA ALA A 36 23.43 21.66 12.40
C ALA A 36 23.14 20.15 12.39
N LYS A 37 24.13 19.34 11.97
CA LYS A 37 24.01 17.88 11.90
C LYS A 37 24.07 17.24 13.29
N GLU A 38 25.07 17.58 14.09
CA GLU A 38 25.34 16.90 15.37
C GLU A 38 24.40 17.33 16.49
N LYS A 39 24.05 18.62 16.56
CA LYS A 39 23.20 19.14 17.65
C LYS A 39 21.72 19.17 17.32
N HIS A 40 21.38 19.29 16.03
CA HIS A 40 20.00 19.53 15.58
C HIS A 40 19.48 18.52 14.55
N GLY A 41 20.27 17.49 14.19
CA GLY A 41 19.82 16.40 13.32
C GLY A 41 19.53 16.78 11.87
N TYR A 42 20.01 17.94 11.40
CA TYR A 42 19.83 18.36 10.01
C TYR A 42 20.69 17.53 9.07
N ASN A 43 20.16 17.17 7.91
CA ASN A 43 20.98 16.70 6.80
C ASN A 43 21.71 17.89 6.13
N MET A 44 22.77 17.60 5.38
CA MET A 44 23.62 18.63 4.77
C MET A 44 22.83 19.58 3.86
N GLU A 45 21.88 19.08 3.08
CA GLU A 45 21.07 19.91 2.17
C GLU A 45 20.10 20.81 2.93
N GLN A 46 19.51 20.34 4.04
CA GLN A 46 18.66 21.13 4.90
C GLN A 46 19.45 22.24 5.61
N ALA A 47 20.65 21.93 6.10
CA ALA A 47 21.54 22.93 6.72
C ALA A 47 21.93 24.01 5.70
N LEU A 48 22.33 23.62 4.49
CA LEU A 48 22.61 24.56 3.41
C LEU A 48 21.36 25.37 3.01
N GLY A 49 20.20 24.71 2.93
CA GLY A 49 18.89 25.34 2.71
C GLY A 49 18.57 26.44 3.72
N MET A 50 18.74 26.13 5.00
CA MET A 50 18.53 27.06 6.10
C MET A 50 19.51 28.23 6.02
N LEU A 51 20.79 27.95 5.78
CA LEU A 51 21.81 29.00 5.65
C LEU A 51 21.55 29.91 4.44
N PHE A 52 21.08 29.36 3.32
CA PHE A 52 20.68 30.12 2.14
C PHE A 52 19.48 31.02 2.42
N TRP A 53 18.49 30.52 3.16
CA TRP A 53 17.31 31.28 3.59
C TRP A 53 17.71 32.54 4.38
N HIS A 54 18.72 32.42 5.25
CA HIS A 54 19.28 33.54 6.01
C HIS A 54 20.32 34.37 5.25
N LYS A 55 20.39 34.23 3.92
CA LYS A 55 21.34 34.97 3.05
C LYS A 55 22.80 34.75 3.48
N HIS A 56 23.15 33.52 3.86
CA HIS A 56 24.47 33.11 4.33
C HIS A 56 24.92 33.72 5.66
N ASN A 57 23.97 34.20 6.48
CA ASN A 57 24.25 34.63 7.85
C ASN A 57 24.22 33.43 8.81
N ILE A 58 25.40 33.00 9.27
CA ILE A 58 25.56 31.85 10.18
C ILE A 58 24.83 32.07 11.50
N GLU A 59 25.00 33.23 12.14
CA GLU A 59 24.45 33.48 13.49
C GLU A 59 22.92 33.42 13.50
N LYS A 60 22.28 34.05 12.51
CA LYS A 60 20.82 34.01 12.36
C LYS A 60 20.34 32.59 12.07
N SER A 61 21.06 31.87 11.22
CA SER A 61 20.69 30.50 10.90
C SER A 61 20.84 29.56 12.10
N LEU A 62 21.90 29.71 12.90
CA LEU A 62 22.11 28.91 14.12
C LEU A 62 21.01 29.14 15.16
N ALA A 63 20.57 30.40 15.32
CA ALA A 63 19.50 30.74 16.25
C ALA A 63 18.15 30.09 15.90
N ASP A 64 17.90 29.84 14.60
CA ASP A 64 16.66 29.25 14.10
C ASP A 64 16.72 27.72 13.90
N LEU A 65 17.89 27.08 14.01
CA LEU A 65 18.01 25.61 13.94
C LEU A 65 17.12 24.87 14.95
N PRO A 66 17.01 25.28 16.23
CA PRO A 66 16.11 24.61 17.17
C PRO A 66 14.63 24.72 16.78
N ASN A 67 14.24 25.85 16.17
CA ASN A 67 12.85 26.18 15.83
C ASN A 67 12.31 25.36 14.66
N PHE A 68 13.18 24.84 13.81
CA PHE A 68 12.81 24.09 12.61
C PHE A 68 13.41 22.69 12.58
N THR A 69 13.78 22.15 13.75
CA THR A 69 14.37 20.80 13.90
C THR A 69 13.54 19.80 13.10
N PRO A 70 14.03 19.30 11.94
CA PRO A 70 13.25 18.42 11.11
C PRO A 70 13.02 17.11 11.86
N PHE A 71 11.86 16.49 11.67
CA PHE A 71 11.66 15.13 12.16
C PHE A 71 12.80 14.25 11.62
N PRO A 72 13.45 13.44 12.47
CA PRO A 72 14.55 12.58 12.05
C PRO A 72 14.15 11.73 10.84
N ASP A 73 15.11 11.48 9.95
CA ASP A 73 14.95 10.64 8.77
C ASP A 73 14.16 9.37 9.14
N GLU A 74 13.08 9.07 8.40
CA GLU A 74 12.11 8.00 8.73
C GLU A 74 12.77 6.60 8.85
N TRP A 75 14.04 6.47 8.48
CA TRP A 75 14.83 5.24 8.53
C TRP A 75 16.23 5.50 9.09
N THR A 76 16.40 5.26 10.39
CA THR A 76 17.72 5.35 11.03
C THR A 76 18.64 4.23 10.56
N VAL A 77 19.93 4.28 10.92
CA VAL A 77 20.87 3.20 10.57
C VAL A 77 20.47 1.89 11.29
N GLU A 78 20.00 2.01 12.53
CA GLU A 78 19.48 0.91 13.34
C GLU A 78 18.27 0.27 12.65
N ASP A 79 17.32 1.07 12.15
CA ASP A 79 16.15 0.59 11.43
C ASP A 79 16.54 -0.20 10.17
N LYS A 80 17.56 0.26 9.44
CA LYS A 80 18.05 -0.39 8.22
C LYS A 80 18.68 -1.75 8.51
N VAL A 81 19.46 -1.85 9.60
CA VAL A 81 20.06 -3.11 10.05
C VAL A 81 18.99 -4.08 10.55
N LEU A 82 18.04 -3.60 11.36
CA LEU A 82 16.91 -4.40 11.83
C LEU A 82 16.05 -4.93 10.68
N PHE A 83 15.78 -4.10 9.66
CA PHE A 83 15.08 -4.52 8.46
C PHE A 83 15.84 -5.62 7.71
N GLU A 84 17.15 -5.48 7.52
CA GLU A 84 17.97 -6.46 6.82
C GLU A 84 18.03 -7.80 7.56
N GLN A 85 18.14 -7.77 8.89
CA GLN A 85 18.11 -8.96 9.74
C GLN A 85 16.72 -9.62 9.74
N ALA A 86 15.65 -8.85 9.92
CA ALA A 86 14.29 -9.37 9.91
C ALA A 86 13.91 -9.96 8.53
N PHE A 87 14.36 -9.32 7.44
CA PHE A 87 14.16 -9.83 6.08
C PHE A 87 14.95 -11.12 5.81
N SER A 88 16.16 -11.28 6.38
CA SER A 88 16.94 -12.51 6.20
C SER A 88 16.26 -13.73 6.83
N PHE A 89 15.60 -13.56 7.98
CA PHE A 89 14.86 -14.61 8.66
C PHE A 89 13.45 -14.86 8.11
N HIS A 90 12.72 -13.80 7.76
CA HIS A 90 11.27 -13.88 7.48
C HIS A 90 10.90 -13.64 6.01
N GLY A 91 11.87 -13.29 5.16
CA GLY A 91 11.65 -13.01 3.75
C GLY A 91 10.66 -11.87 3.53
N LYS A 92 9.74 -12.02 2.56
CA LYS A 92 8.76 -10.96 2.21
C LYS A 92 7.53 -10.94 3.12
N THR A 93 7.58 -11.59 4.27
CA THR A 93 6.49 -11.58 5.25
C THR A 93 6.54 -10.27 6.02
N PHE A 94 6.09 -9.17 5.40
CA PHE A 94 6.22 -7.82 5.97
C PHE A 94 5.53 -7.66 7.33
N HIS A 95 4.42 -8.37 7.57
CA HIS A 95 3.78 -8.42 8.88
C HIS A 95 4.68 -8.99 9.97
N ARG A 96 5.57 -9.94 9.62
CA ARG A 96 6.54 -10.52 10.55
C ARG A 96 7.76 -9.61 10.73
N ILE A 97 8.18 -8.91 9.67
CA ILE A 97 9.21 -7.86 9.77
C ILE A 97 8.75 -6.71 10.67
N GLN A 98 7.48 -6.31 10.56
CA GLN A 98 6.88 -5.25 11.39
C GLN A 98 6.93 -5.58 12.89
N GLN A 99 6.90 -6.85 13.28
CA GLN A 99 7.03 -7.22 14.70
C GLN A 99 8.40 -6.83 15.28
N MET A 100 9.44 -6.74 14.43
CA MET A 100 10.78 -6.28 14.80
C MET A 100 10.97 -4.77 14.61
N LEU A 101 10.04 -4.12 13.89
CA LEU A 101 10.03 -2.70 13.57
C LEU A 101 8.60 -2.14 13.74
N PRO A 102 8.08 -2.09 14.98
CA PRO A 102 6.67 -1.76 15.23
C PRO A 102 6.32 -0.33 14.78
N ASP A 103 7.30 0.57 14.80
CA ASP A 103 7.14 1.98 14.43
C ASP A 103 7.15 2.21 12.91
N LYS A 104 7.46 1.18 12.11
CA LYS A 104 7.41 1.25 10.65
C LYS A 104 6.14 0.60 10.14
N SER A 105 5.28 1.39 9.50
CA SER A 105 4.09 0.86 8.83
C SER A 105 4.45 -0.10 7.70
N ILE A 106 3.57 -1.06 7.40
CA ILE A 106 3.75 -2.01 6.29
C ILE A 106 4.04 -1.27 4.98
N ALA A 107 3.36 -0.14 4.72
CA ALA A 107 3.60 0.69 3.55
C ALA A 107 5.04 1.24 3.50
N SER A 108 5.57 1.72 4.64
CA SER A 108 6.95 2.18 4.75
C SER A 108 7.95 1.04 4.55
N LEU A 109 7.72 -0.13 5.16
CA LEU A 109 8.55 -1.33 4.99
C LEU A 109 8.61 -1.78 3.51
N VAL A 110 7.47 -1.78 2.81
CA VAL A 110 7.39 -2.14 1.40
C VAL A 110 8.10 -1.11 0.52
N LYS A 111 7.91 0.19 0.79
CA LYS A 111 8.59 1.28 0.08
C LYS A 111 10.11 1.17 0.25
N PHE A 112 10.57 0.93 1.47
CA PHE A 112 11.98 0.72 1.78
C PHE A 112 12.53 -0.54 1.11
N TYR A 113 11.80 -1.66 1.09
CA TYR A 113 12.23 -2.87 0.38
C TYR A 113 12.53 -2.61 -1.10
N TYR A 114 11.70 -1.85 -1.80
CA TYR A 114 11.92 -1.60 -3.24
C TYR A 114 13.07 -0.63 -3.50
N SER A 115 13.33 0.35 -2.62
CA SER A 115 14.51 1.20 -2.71
C SER A 115 15.80 0.43 -2.36
N TRP A 116 15.77 -0.33 -1.27
CA TRP A 116 16.89 -1.14 -0.76
C TRP A 116 17.26 -2.31 -1.67
N LYS A 117 16.28 -3.04 -2.23
CA LYS A 117 16.55 -4.16 -3.15
C LYS A 117 17.30 -3.68 -4.40
N LYS A 118 16.99 -2.47 -4.88
CA LYS A 118 17.60 -1.87 -6.07
C LYS A 118 19.09 -1.56 -5.89
N THR A 119 19.53 -1.29 -4.65
CA THR A 119 20.94 -1.06 -4.32
C THR A 119 21.68 -2.34 -3.95
N ARG A 120 21.01 -3.34 -3.37
CA ARG A 120 21.64 -4.63 -2.99
C ARG A 120 22.02 -5.51 -4.19
N THR A 121 21.33 -5.44 -5.32
CA THR A 121 21.65 -6.23 -6.54
C THR A 121 22.92 -5.81 -7.29
N LYS A 122 23.61 -4.75 -6.85
CA LYS A 122 24.93 -4.36 -7.38
C LYS A 122 26.11 -5.05 -6.67
N THR A 123 25.87 -6.03 -5.80
CA THR A 123 26.95 -6.82 -5.19
C THR A 123 27.61 -7.69 -6.26
N SER A 124 28.95 -7.63 -6.32
CA SER A 124 29.73 -8.28 -7.37
C SER A 124 29.56 -9.80 -7.30
N VAL A 125 29.71 -10.46 -8.44
CA VAL A 125 29.80 -11.94 -8.51
C VAL A 125 30.88 -12.47 -7.56
N MET A 126 31.93 -11.68 -7.28
CA MET A 126 32.97 -12.01 -6.30
C MET A 126 32.44 -12.09 -4.85
N ASP A 127 31.55 -11.17 -4.45
CA ASP A 127 30.94 -11.17 -3.10
C ASP A 127 30.06 -12.40 -2.86
N ARG A 128 29.49 -12.94 -3.95
CA ARG A 128 28.65 -14.16 -3.92
C ARG A 128 29.47 -15.41 -3.63
N HIS A 129 30.70 -15.49 -4.15
CA HIS A 129 31.62 -16.60 -3.88
C HIS A 129 32.23 -16.51 -2.48
N ALA A 130 32.53 -15.30 -1.99
CA ALA A 130 33.06 -15.07 -0.64
C ALA A 130 32.09 -15.53 0.46
N ARG A 131 30.77 -15.35 0.28
CA ARG A 131 29.75 -15.83 1.23
C ARG A 131 29.55 -17.35 1.19
N LYS A 132 29.80 -17.99 0.05
CA LYS A 132 29.72 -19.47 -0.08
C LYS A 132 30.88 -20.13 0.65
N GLN A 133 32.09 -19.58 0.51
CA GLN A 133 33.29 -20.09 1.17
C GLN A 133 33.27 -19.87 2.70
N LYS A 134 32.59 -18.82 3.18
CA LYS A 134 32.39 -18.60 4.63
C LYS A 134 31.40 -19.60 5.23
N ARG A 135 30.33 -19.95 4.50
CA ARG A 135 29.35 -20.97 4.93
C ARG A 135 29.95 -22.37 4.98
N GLU A 136 30.76 -22.73 3.99
CA GLU A 136 31.45 -24.04 3.95
C GLU A 136 32.50 -24.18 5.08
N ARG A 137 32.97 -23.07 5.68
CA ARG A 137 33.91 -23.10 6.80
C ARG A 137 33.23 -23.15 8.17
N GLU A 138 32.03 -22.59 8.30
CA GLU A 138 31.22 -22.65 9.53
C GLU A 138 30.48 -24.00 9.63
N GLU A 139 30.07 -24.61 8.51
CA GLU A 139 29.44 -25.94 8.47
C GLU A 139 30.42 -27.09 8.79
N SER A 140 31.73 -26.87 8.62
CA SER A 140 32.77 -27.86 8.97
C SER A 140 33.19 -27.86 10.45
N GLU A 141 32.76 -26.88 11.25
CA GLU A 141 33.12 -26.80 12.68
C GLU A 141 32.00 -27.33 13.61
N ASP A 142 30.75 -27.40 13.15
CA ASP A 142 29.60 -27.87 13.95
C ASP A 142 29.26 -29.38 13.79
N GLU A 143 29.94 -30.13 12.91
CA GLU A 143 29.64 -31.56 12.65
C GLU A 143 30.39 -32.56 13.59
N MET A 144 31.09 -32.12 14.63
CA MET A 144 31.84 -33.04 15.53
C MET A 144 31.22 -33.32 16.90
N GLU A 145 30.06 -32.74 17.24
CA GLU A 145 29.34 -33.06 18.48
C GLU A 145 27.83 -33.21 18.27
N GLU A 146 27.38 -34.36 17.77
CA GLU A 146 26.24 -35.11 18.33
C GLU A 146 25.94 -36.37 17.48
N ALA A 147 26.33 -37.52 18.02
CA ALA A 147 25.96 -38.84 17.50
C ALA A 147 25.19 -39.60 18.58
N ASN A 148 23.85 -39.58 18.54
CA ASN A 148 23.01 -40.75 18.87
C ASN A 148 21.51 -40.49 18.59
N GLY A 149 20.84 -41.38 17.84
CA GLY A 149 19.36 -41.49 17.89
C GLY A 149 18.58 -41.69 16.57
N ASN A 150 18.62 -42.92 16.04
CA ASN A 150 17.63 -43.62 15.18
C ASN A 150 16.44 -42.87 14.50
N ASN A 151 16.52 -42.78 13.15
CA ASN A 151 15.64 -43.40 12.12
C ASN A 151 14.17 -42.93 11.87
N PRO A 152 13.57 -43.19 10.68
CA PRO A 152 13.43 -42.22 9.58
C PRO A 152 11.98 -41.97 9.15
N ILE A 153 11.70 -40.93 8.35
CA ILE A 153 10.58 -40.91 7.38
C ILE A 153 10.78 -39.84 6.29
N ASP A 154 10.52 -40.32 5.08
CA ASP A 154 10.60 -39.76 3.74
C ASP A 154 9.47 -38.74 3.44
N ILE A 155 9.72 -37.80 2.52
CA ILE A 155 8.77 -37.18 1.55
C ILE A 155 9.37 -35.86 1.01
N GLU A 156 9.83 -35.96 -0.23
CA GLU A 156 10.14 -34.86 -1.16
C GLU A 156 8.85 -34.13 -1.62
N VAL A 157 8.96 -32.84 -1.97
CA VAL A 157 8.60 -32.31 -3.32
C VAL A 157 8.69 -30.78 -3.34
N GLU A 158 9.40 -30.31 -4.37
CA GLU A 158 9.85 -28.96 -4.64
C GLU A 158 8.77 -27.93 -4.98
N GLN A 159 9.09 -26.67 -4.65
CA GLN A 159 8.51 -25.47 -5.22
C GLN A 159 9.18 -25.14 -6.57
N ASN A 160 8.41 -24.67 -7.55
CA ASN A 160 8.98 -23.86 -8.62
C ASN A 160 8.11 -22.66 -8.99
N LYS A 161 8.78 -21.52 -9.17
CA LYS A 161 8.22 -20.21 -9.54
C LYS A 161 9.13 -19.62 -10.60
N GLU A 162 8.57 -19.24 -11.75
CA GLU A 162 9.30 -18.51 -12.78
C GLU A 162 8.44 -17.40 -13.40
N SER A 163 9.06 -16.25 -13.67
CA SER A 163 8.51 -15.20 -14.53
C SER A 163 9.62 -14.32 -15.12
N LYS A 164 9.66 -14.24 -16.47
CA LYS A 164 9.91 -13.09 -17.41
C LYS A 164 11.03 -12.07 -17.05
N LYS A 165 11.88 -11.51 -17.94
CA LYS A 165 11.73 -11.00 -19.34
C LYS A 165 13.08 -10.36 -19.83
N GLU A 166 13.24 -10.20 -21.16
CA GLU A 166 13.91 -9.09 -21.95
C GLU A 166 15.46 -8.82 -21.98
N VAL A 167 16.15 -9.17 -23.11
CA VAL A 167 16.73 -8.37 -24.28
C VAL A 167 17.42 -6.97 -24.01
N PRO A 168 18.39 -6.36 -24.80
CA PRO A 168 19.16 -6.61 -26.09
C PRO A 168 20.71 -6.26 -26.01
N PRO A 169 21.53 -5.78 -27.02
CA PRO A 169 21.53 -5.74 -28.53
C PRO A 169 22.86 -6.09 -29.29
N ALA A 170 22.75 -6.21 -30.64
CA ALA A 170 23.66 -5.85 -31.78
C ALA A 170 25.11 -6.44 -31.87
N GLU A 171 25.79 -6.66 -33.01
CA GLU A 171 25.59 -6.73 -34.48
C GLU A 171 26.90 -7.35 -35.05
N THR A 172 26.86 -7.92 -36.26
CA THR A 172 27.93 -8.11 -37.29
C THR A 172 28.09 -9.54 -37.84
N VAL A 173 28.07 -9.60 -39.18
CA VAL A 173 28.28 -10.69 -40.14
C VAL A 173 29.41 -10.15 -41.06
N PRO A 174 30.33 -10.88 -41.73
CA PRO A 174 30.13 -12.16 -42.45
C PRO A 174 31.30 -13.18 -42.47
N GLN A 175 31.04 -14.44 -42.85
CA GLN A 175 31.56 -15.08 -44.08
C GLN A 175 31.38 -16.61 -44.14
N VAL A 176 31.32 -17.08 -45.38
CA VAL A 176 30.91 -18.36 -45.96
C VAL A 176 31.98 -19.46 -45.82
N LYS A 177 31.58 -20.70 -45.53
CA LYS A 177 32.12 -21.92 -46.20
C LYS A 177 31.23 -23.15 -45.94
N LYS A 178 31.09 -23.95 -47.00
CA LYS A 178 30.10 -25.00 -47.24
C LYS A 178 30.54 -26.35 -46.64
N GLU A 179 29.61 -26.97 -45.92
CA GLU A 179 29.36 -28.41 -45.66
C GLU A 179 30.52 -29.43 -45.64
N LYS A 180 30.58 -30.22 -44.55
CA LYS A 180 30.09 -31.61 -44.56
C LYS A 180 30.00 -32.25 -43.15
N HIS A 181 28.78 -32.72 -42.89
CA HIS A 181 28.33 -33.89 -42.13
C HIS A 181 28.42 -34.06 -40.61
N SER A 182 27.26 -34.51 -40.13
CA SER A 182 26.96 -35.39 -38.99
C SER A 182 27.04 -34.80 -37.59
N THR A 183 25.86 -34.43 -37.08
CA THR A 183 25.36 -34.78 -35.75
C THR A 183 24.02 -34.05 -35.57
N GLN A 184 22.89 -34.69 -35.90
CA GLN A 184 21.59 -34.04 -35.71
C GLN A 184 21.22 -34.08 -34.22
N ALA A 185 21.74 -33.07 -33.53
CA ALA A 185 21.49 -32.73 -32.16
C ALA A 185 20.01 -32.39 -31.93
N LYS A 186 19.47 -32.96 -30.84
CA LYS A 186 18.73 -32.25 -29.79
C LYS A 186 18.17 -30.87 -30.20
N ASN A 187 17.03 -30.82 -30.89
CA ASN A 187 16.29 -29.58 -31.14
C ASN A 187 14.82 -29.75 -30.78
N ARG A 188 14.55 -29.83 -29.47
CA ARG A 188 13.18 -29.82 -28.92
C ARG A 188 12.82 -28.47 -28.29
N ALA A 189 13.53 -27.40 -28.67
CA ALA A 189 13.27 -26.04 -28.24
C ALA A 189 12.64 -25.25 -29.40
N LYS A 190 11.54 -24.54 -29.10
CA LYS A 190 10.78 -23.55 -29.91
C LYS A 190 9.52 -24.07 -30.62
N ARG A 191 8.49 -24.43 -29.83
CA ARG A 191 7.08 -24.54 -30.28
C ARG A 191 6.22 -23.40 -29.72
N LYS A 192 6.70 -22.15 -29.78
CA LYS A 192 5.90 -20.97 -29.39
C LYS A 192 5.92 -19.97 -30.55
N PRO A 193 4.79 -19.34 -30.89
CA PRO A 193 4.75 -18.34 -31.93
C PRO A 193 5.69 -17.16 -31.61
N PRO A 194 6.12 -16.39 -32.62
CA PRO A 194 6.93 -15.20 -32.43
C PRO A 194 6.31 -14.23 -31.42
N LYS A 195 7.15 -13.42 -30.76
CA LYS A 195 6.68 -12.45 -29.77
C LYS A 195 5.69 -11.47 -30.41
N GLY A 196 4.50 -11.32 -29.81
CA GLY A 196 3.44 -10.44 -30.33
C GLY A 196 2.57 -11.08 -31.41
N MET A 197 2.82 -12.34 -31.77
CA MET A 197 1.97 -13.13 -32.65
C MET A 197 1.14 -14.11 -31.82
N PHE A 198 -0.17 -14.11 -32.04
CA PHE A 198 -1.10 -15.00 -31.35
C PHE A 198 -1.65 -15.99 -32.37
N LEU A 199 -1.32 -17.26 -32.17
CA LEU A 199 -1.78 -18.36 -33.01
C LEU A 199 -2.25 -19.45 -32.06
N SER A 200 -3.57 -19.66 -32.00
CA SER A 200 -4.19 -20.76 -31.27
C SER A 200 -4.86 -21.72 -32.26
N GLN A 201 -4.99 -22.99 -31.90
CA GLN A 201 -5.64 -23.98 -32.76
C GLN A 201 -7.11 -23.59 -33.02
N GLU A 202 -7.81 -23.15 -31.97
CA GLU A 202 -9.21 -22.71 -32.02
C GLU A 202 -9.41 -21.53 -32.97
N ASP A 203 -8.57 -20.48 -32.87
CA ASP A 203 -8.68 -19.30 -33.73
C ASP A 203 -8.42 -19.63 -35.21
N VAL A 204 -7.44 -20.52 -35.47
CA VAL A 204 -7.12 -20.96 -36.83
C VAL A 204 -8.28 -21.74 -37.43
N GLU A 205 -8.88 -22.67 -36.68
CA GLU A 205 -10.06 -23.42 -37.11
C GLU A 205 -11.26 -22.50 -37.34
N ALA A 206 -11.53 -21.56 -36.42
CA ALA A 206 -12.64 -20.62 -36.52
C ALA A 206 -12.54 -19.69 -37.74
N VAL A 207 -11.34 -19.19 -38.04
CA VAL A 207 -11.10 -18.26 -39.16
C VAL A 207 -11.06 -18.98 -40.51
N SER A 208 -10.65 -20.26 -40.54
CA SER A 208 -10.55 -21.06 -41.77
C SER A 208 -11.78 -21.91 -42.10
N ALA A 209 -12.80 -21.92 -41.23
CA ALA A 209 -13.99 -22.77 -41.36
C ALA A 209 -14.75 -22.63 -42.70
N ASN A 210 -14.73 -21.44 -43.32
CA ASN A 210 -15.27 -21.20 -44.66
C ASN A 210 -14.69 -19.92 -45.29
N ALA A 211 -14.97 -19.68 -46.57
CA ALA A 211 -14.43 -18.56 -47.35
C ALA A 211 -14.71 -17.16 -46.74
N THR A 212 -15.79 -17.02 -45.97
CA THR A 212 -16.19 -15.74 -45.35
C THR A 212 -15.89 -15.65 -43.86
N ALA A 213 -15.51 -16.76 -43.21
CA ALA A 213 -15.40 -16.89 -41.75
C ALA A 213 -14.49 -15.83 -41.13
N ALA A 214 -13.32 -15.58 -41.73
CA ALA A 214 -12.41 -14.51 -41.32
C ALA A 214 -13.10 -13.14 -41.25
N THR A 215 -13.83 -12.75 -42.29
CA THR A 215 -14.52 -11.44 -42.33
C THR A 215 -15.70 -11.37 -41.36
N THR A 216 -16.37 -12.50 -41.11
CA THR A 216 -17.46 -12.59 -40.14
C THR A 216 -16.97 -12.40 -38.71
N VAL A 217 -15.89 -13.09 -38.34
CA VAL A 217 -15.28 -12.96 -36.99
C VAL A 217 -14.82 -11.53 -36.75
N LEU A 218 -14.14 -10.91 -37.71
CA LEU A 218 -13.69 -9.52 -37.58
C LEU A 218 -14.87 -8.54 -37.45
N ARG A 219 -15.92 -8.68 -38.26
CA ARG A 219 -17.12 -7.83 -38.14
C ARG A 219 -17.82 -7.99 -36.80
N GLN A 220 -17.90 -9.22 -36.26
CA GLN A 220 -18.49 -9.45 -34.95
C GLN A 220 -17.70 -8.74 -33.85
N LEU A 221 -16.36 -8.83 -33.88
CA LEU A 221 -15.50 -8.13 -32.93
C LEU A 221 -15.61 -6.60 -33.05
N ASP A 222 -15.76 -6.07 -34.28
CA ASP A 222 -16.01 -4.64 -34.49
C ASP A 222 -17.36 -4.20 -33.88
N MET A 223 -18.41 -5.02 -34.02
CA MET A 223 -19.71 -4.75 -33.42
C MET A 223 -19.66 -4.79 -31.88
N GLU A 224 -18.98 -5.78 -31.30
CA GLU A 224 -18.74 -5.86 -29.85
C GLU A 224 -17.97 -4.64 -29.34
N LEU A 225 -16.92 -4.23 -30.06
CA LEU A 225 -16.13 -3.05 -29.72
C LEU A 225 -17.00 -1.78 -29.70
N VAL A 226 -17.87 -1.59 -30.69
CA VAL A 226 -18.80 -0.45 -30.74
C VAL A 226 -19.83 -0.53 -29.61
N SER A 227 -20.34 -1.73 -29.30
CA SER A 227 -21.27 -1.94 -28.19
C SER A 227 -20.67 -1.56 -26.84
N ILE A 228 -19.47 -2.06 -26.54
CA ILE A 228 -18.74 -1.74 -25.30
C ILE A 228 -18.40 -0.25 -25.25
N LYS A 229 -17.96 0.36 -26.35
CA LYS A 229 -17.70 1.81 -26.41
C LYS A 229 -18.94 2.63 -26.06
N ARG A 230 -20.13 2.23 -26.55
CA ARG A 230 -21.40 2.89 -26.20
C ARG A 230 -21.75 2.72 -24.73
N GLN A 231 -21.59 1.51 -24.18
CA GLN A 231 -21.80 1.24 -22.76
C GLN A 231 -20.89 2.12 -21.87
N ILE A 232 -19.62 2.27 -22.24
CA ILE A 232 -18.68 3.15 -21.54
C ILE A 232 -19.16 4.61 -21.55
N GLN A 233 -19.68 5.11 -22.68
CA GLN A 233 -20.21 6.48 -22.74
C GLN A 233 -21.42 6.67 -21.81
N ASN A 234 -22.33 5.69 -21.75
CA ASN A 234 -23.48 5.73 -20.85
C ASN A 234 -23.03 5.79 -19.37
N ILE A 235 -22.11 4.89 -18.97
CA ILE A 235 -21.57 4.87 -17.61
C ILE A 235 -20.85 6.19 -17.30
N LYS A 236 -20.12 6.75 -18.27
CA LYS A 236 -19.43 8.03 -18.10
C LYS A 236 -20.43 9.16 -17.84
N GLN A 237 -21.54 9.21 -18.57
CA GLN A 237 -22.59 10.21 -18.37
C GLN A 237 -23.26 10.04 -17.00
N THR A 238 -23.64 8.82 -16.62
CA THR A 238 -24.21 8.52 -15.30
C THR A 238 -23.27 8.93 -14.18
N ASN A 239 -21.99 8.55 -14.26
CA ASN A 239 -20.99 8.90 -13.25
C ASN A 239 -20.73 10.40 -13.20
N SER A 240 -20.83 11.11 -14.33
CA SER A 240 -20.73 12.57 -14.36
C SER A 240 -21.85 13.21 -13.54
N ALA A 241 -23.09 12.78 -13.75
CA ALA A 241 -24.24 13.28 -12.99
C ALA A 241 -24.15 12.93 -11.49
N LEU A 242 -23.65 11.74 -11.15
CA LEU A 242 -23.41 11.37 -9.74
C LEU A 242 -22.31 12.20 -9.09
N LYS A 243 -21.25 12.56 -9.83
CA LYS A 243 -20.18 13.44 -9.33
C LYS A 243 -20.68 14.85 -9.07
N GLU A 244 -21.51 15.38 -9.96
CA GLU A 244 -22.15 16.70 -9.79
C GLU A 244 -23.03 16.72 -8.54
N LYS A 245 -23.81 15.65 -8.28
CA LYS A 245 -24.60 15.54 -7.04
C LYS A 245 -23.75 15.51 -5.76
N LEU A 246 -22.49 15.12 -5.85
CA LEU A 246 -21.54 15.07 -4.74
C LEU A 246 -20.60 16.29 -4.73
N GLU A 247 -20.88 17.30 -5.55
CA GLU A 247 -20.14 18.55 -5.56
C GLU A 247 -20.22 19.24 -4.19
N GLY A 248 -19.12 19.85 -3.74
CA GLY A 248 -19.00 20.41 -2.40
C GLY A 248 -18.68 19.39 -1.29
N GLY A 249 -18.79 18.09 -1.57
CA GLY A 249 -18.41 17.03 -0.64
C GLY A 249 -19.22 17.07 0.67
N ILE A 250 -18.56 16.77 1.79
CA ILE A 250 -19.18 16.75 3.13
C ILE A 250 -18.60 17.79 4.09
N GLU A 251 -17.83 18.76 3.59
CA GLU A 251 -17.11 19.71 4.44
C GLU A 251 -18.05 20.56 5.30
N GLN A 252 -19.20 20.97 4.75
CA GLN A 252 -20.23 21.70 5.50
C GLN A 252 -20.89 20.88 6.61
N TYR A 253 -20.80 19.55 6.56
CA TYR A 253 -21.33 18.64 7.58
C TYR A 253 -20.24 18.13 8.53
N ARG A 254 -18.97 18.52 8.34
CA ARG A 254 -17.87 18.10 9.19
C ARG A 254 -17.91 18.87 10.51
N LEU A 255 -18.08 18.15 11.61
CA LEU A 255 -17.97 18.71 12.96
C LEU A 255 -16.50 18.82 13.38
N PRO A 256 -16.13 19.82 14.20
CA PRO A 256 -14.79 19.92 14.77
C PRO A 256 -14.45 18.71 15.64
N GLU A 257 -13.22 18.20 15.53
CA GLU A 257 -12.74 17.09 16.35
C GLU A 257 -12.44 17.56 17.77
N VAL A 258 -13.04 16.91 18.76
CA VAL A 258 -12.87 17.25 20.17
C VAL A 258 -11.76 16.38 20.76
N VAL A 259 -10.58 16.96 20.96
CA VAL A 259 -9.43 16.25 21.55
C VAL A 259 -9.47 16.38 23.07
N GLN A 260 -9.86 15.31 23.76
CA GLN A 260 -9.84 15.24 25.23
C GLN A 260 -8.83 14.19 25.71
N LYS A 261 -8.23 14.44 26.89
CA LYS A 261 -7.34 13.47 27.53
C LYS A 261 -8.16 12.44 28.27
N PHE A 262 -7.74 11.18 28.19
CA PHE A 262 -8.37 10.10 28.93
C PHE A 262 -8.24 10.28 30.44
N ASN A 263 -9.32 10.02 31.17
CA ASN A 263 -9.39 10.13 32.63
C ASN A 263 -9.90 8.82 33.25
N ALA A 264 -9.21 8.33 34.29
CA ALA A 264 -9.60 7.11 34.98
C ALA A 264 -10.80 7.27 35.92
N ARG A 265 -11.07 8.48 36.43
CA ARG A 265 -12.19 8.75 37.33
C ARG A 265 -13.50 8.79 36.54
N TRP A 266 -14.52 8.11 37.05
CA TRP A 266 -15.89 8.12 36.51
C TRP A 266 -16.76 9.11 37.29
N THR A 267 -17.14 10.22 36.67
CA THR A 267 -18.14 11.14 37.23
C THR A 267 -19.55 10.55 37.10
N THR A 268 -20.52 11.04 37.87
CA THR A 268 -21.91 10.58 37.75
C THR A 268 -22.45 10.81 36.34
N ASP A 269 -22.15 11.96 35.74
CA ASP A 269 -22.58 12.30 34.37
C ASP A 269 -22.01 11.32 33.34
N GLU A 270 -20.72 10.97 33.45
CA GLU A 270 -20.08 9.99 32.57
C GLU A 270 -20.69 8.58 32.73
N GLN A 271 -21.08 8.19 33.94
CA GLN A 271 -21.74 6.91 34.18
C GLN A 271 -23.13 6.87 33.55
N LEU A 272 -23.90 7.95 33.66
CA LEU A 272 -25.21 8.06 33.03
C LEU A 272 -25.11 8.11 31.49
N LEU A 273 -24.10 8.81 30.94
CA LEU A 273 -23.80 8.80 29.51
C LEU A 273 -23.41 7.39 29.04
N ALA A 274 -22.60 6.66 29.80
CA ALA A 274 -22.23 5.29 29.49
C ALA A 274 -23.46 4.37 29.42
N VAL A 275 -24.37 4.42 30.40
CA VAL A 275 -25.58 3.60 30.39
C VAL A 275 -26.48 3.92 29.18
N GLN A 276 -26.68 5.20 28.85
CA GLN A 276 -27.43 5.62 27.66
C GLN A 276 -26.75 5.16 26.36
N ALA A 277 -25.42 5.26 26.29
CA ALA A 277 -24.65 4.80 25.15
C ALA A 277 -24.75 3.28 24.99
N ILE A 278 -24.71 2.51 26.08
CA ILE A 278 -24.93 1.05 26.05
C ILE A 278 -26.33 0.73 25.51
N ARG A 279 -27.36 1.46 25.96
CA ARG A 279 -28.73 1.27 25.47
C ARG A 279 -28.89 1.55 23.98
N LYS A 280 -28.08 2.45 23.43
CA LYS A 280 -28.14 2.87 22.02
C LYS A 280 -27.22 2.05 21.10
N TYR A 281 -26.04 1.67 21.57
CA TYR A 281 -24.98 1.06 20.77
C TYR A 281 -24.63 -0.38 21.17
N GLY A 282 -25.29 -0.92 22.20
CA GLY A 282 -25.08 -2.28 22.67
C GLY A 282 -23.64 -2.50 23.14
N ARG A 283 -22.90 -3.31 22.38
CA ARG A 283 -21.50 -3.69 22.68
C ARG A 283 -20.48 -3.01 21.76
N ASP A 284 -20.86 -1.99 21.01
CA ASP A 284 -19.89 -1.14 20.30
C ASP A 284 -19.13 -0.26 21.30
N PHE A 285 -18.07 -0.83 21.85
CA PHE A 285 -17.22 -0.16 22.83
C PHE A 285 -16.52 1.07 22.25
N GLN A 286 -16.31 1.15 20.93
CA GLN A 286 -15.71 2.31 20.31
C GLN A 286 -16.71 3.46 20.27
N ALA A 287 -17.93 3.23 19.79
CA ALA A 287 -18.98 4.25 19.80
C ALA A 287 -19.28 4.75 21.22
N ILE A 288 -19.32 3.85 22.21
CA ILE A 288 -19.52 4.24 23.62
C ILE A 288 -18.34 5.09 24.14
N SER A 289 -17.10 4.71 23.79
CA SER A 289 -15.88 5.47 24.13
C SER A 289 -15.94 6.88 23.55
N ASP A 290 -16.35 7.02 22.29
CA ASP A 290 -16.40 8.29 21.56
C ASP A 290 -17.51 9.21 22.10
N VAL A 291 -18.66 8.65 22.50
CA VAL A 291 -19.77 9.40 23.13
C VAL A 291 -19.36 9.97 24.48
N ILE A 292 -18.59 9.22 25.28
CA ILE A 292 -18.08 9.70 26.57
C ILE A 292 -16.89 10.66 26.36
N GLY A 293 -16.12 10.48 25.29
CA GLY A 293 -15.04 11.36 24.84
C GLY A 293 -13.72 11.23 25.63
N ASN A 294 -13.79 11.02 26.94
CA ASN A 294 -12.60 10.98 27.81
C ASN A 294 -12.36 9.62 28.49
N LYS A 295 -13.00 8.56 28.00
CA LYS A 295 -12.78 7.18 28.42
C LYS A 295 -12.25 6.38 27.25
N SER A 296 -11.30 5.50 27.50
CA SER A 296 -10.81 4.58 26.47
C SER A 296 -11.70 3.35 26.36
N VAL A 297 -11.63 2.66 25.23
CA VAL A 297 -12.32 1.38 24.99
C VAL A 297 -12.09 0.37 26.12
N VAL A 298 -10.88 0.31 26.68
CA VAL A 298 -10.55 -0.59 27.79
C VAL A 298 -11.28 -0.16 29.07
N GLN A 299 -11.34 1.14 29.36
CA GLN A 299 -12.08 1.66 30.51
C GLN A 299 -13.58 1.41 30.38
N VAL A 300 -14.13 1.52 29.16
CA VAL A 300 -15.54 1.16 28.87
C VAL A 300 -15.78 -0.34 29.10
N LYS A 301 -14.93 -1.23 28.60
CA LYS A 301 -15.05 -2.68 28.89
C LYS A 301 -15.02 -2.99 30.38
N ASN A 302 -14.12 -2.33 31.12
CA ASN A 302 -14.06 -2.46 32.57
C ASN A 302 -15.32 -1.93 33.27
N PHE A 303 -15.93 -0.85 32.73
CA PHE A 303 -17.20 -0.32 33.23
C PHE A 303 -18.33 -1.36 33.15
N PHE A 304 -18.43 -2.10 32.04
CA PHE A 304 -19.42 -3.17 31.88
C PHE A 304 -19.32 -4.24 32.97
N VAL A 305 -18.10 -4.59 33.39
CA VAL A 305 -17.88 -5.60 34.43
C VAL A 305 -18.14 -5.00 35.82
N ASN A 306 -17.54 -3.85 36.11
CA ASN A 306 -17.55 -3.24 37.45
C ASN A 306 -18.90 -2.65 37.86
N TYR A 307 -19.73 -2.27 36.88
CA TYR A 307 -21.05 -1.66 37.11
C TYR A 307 -22.21 -2.54 36.62
N ARG A 308 -21.92 -3.77 36.18
CA ARG A 308 -22.90 -4.74 35.65
C ARG A 308 -24.20 -4.81 36.45
N ARG A 309 -24.07 -5.04 37.77
CA ARG A 309 -25.21 -5.21 38.69
C ARG A 309 -25.84 -3.90 39.13
N ARG A 310 -25.04 -2.82 39.21
CA ARG A 310 -25.51 -1.52 39.74
C ARG A 310 -26.39 -0.77 38.75
N PHE A 311 -26.17 -0.97 37.46
CA PHE A 311 -26.94 -0.34 36.38
C PHE A 311 -27.71 -1.36 35.53
N ASN A 312 -27.89 -2.58 36.02
CA ASN A 312 -28.62 -3.64 35.31
C ASN A 312 -28.20 -3.77 33.83
N ILE A 313 -26.90 -3.76 33.56
CA ILE A 313 -26.36 -3.63 32.19
C ILE A 313 -26.87 -4.76 31.27
N ASP A 314 -27.18 -5.93 31.84
CA ASP A 314 -27.77 -7.05 31.08
C ASP A 314 -29.17 -6.76 30.56
N GLU A 315 -30.01 -6.11 31.37
CA GLU A 315 -31.37 -5.70 30.95
C GLU A 315 -31.27 -4.62 29.87
N VAL A 316 -30.39 -3.64 30.06
CA VAL A 316 -30.13 -2.57 29.08
C VAL A 316 -29.67 -3.15 27.72
N LEU A 317 -28.80 -4.16 27.75
CA LEU A 317 -28.36 -4.86 26.55
C LEU A 317 -29.47 -5.69 25.91
N GLN A 318 -30.32 -6.34 26.71
CA GLN A 318 -31.47 -7.07 26.21
C GLN A 318 -32.47 -6.14 25.48
N GLU A 319 -32.70 -4.94 26.01
CA GLU A 319 -33.53 -3.93 25.34
C GLU A 319 -32.93 -3.49 23.99
N TRP A 320 -31.61 -3.30 23.92
CA TRP A 320 -30.93 -2.98 22.66
C TRP A 320 -31.07 -4.14 21.65
N GLU A 321 -30.88 -5.40 22.09
CA GLU A 321 -31.02 -6.61 21.27
C GLU A 321 -32.46 -6.80 20.77
N ALA A 322 -33.48 -6.39 21.55
CA ALA A 322 -34.88 -6.46 21.15
C ALA A 322 -35.22 -5.48 20.02
N GLU A 323 -34.58 -4.30 19.99
CA GLU A 323 -34.81 -3.29 18.95
C GLU A 323 -34.02 -3.53 17.67
N HIS A 324 -32.78 -4.03 17.78
CA HIS A 324 -31.86 -4.18 16.65
C HIS A 324 -31.78 -5.62 16.12
N GLY A 325 -32.46 -6.56 16.78
CA GLY A 325 -32.33 -7.99 16.51
C GLY A 325 -31.03 -8.57 17.09
N LYS A 326 -31.01 -9.86 17.36
CA LYS A 326 -29.76 -10.56 17.71
C LYS A 326 -28.90 -10.65 16.46
N GLU A 327 -27.88 -9.79 16.34
CA GLU A 327 -26.79 -10.06 15.41
C GLU A 327 -26.06 -11.32 15.88
N GLU A 328 -26.22 -12.41 15.12
CA GLU A 328 -25.40 -13.61 15.27
C GLU A 328 -23.93 -13.24 15.08
N THR A 329 -23.19 -13.25 16.18
CA THR A 329 -21.74 -13.11 16.16
C THR A 329 -21.13 -14.43 15.74
N ASN A 330 -20.92 -14.62 14.43
CA ASN A 330 -19.86 -15.50 13.94
C ASN A 330 -19.39 -15.15 12.52
N GLY A 331 -18.14 -14.70 12.45
CA GLY A 331 -17.14 -15.11 11.46
C GLY A 331 -17.50 -15.22 9.98
N THR A 332 -16.77 -14.43 9.18
CA THR A 332 -16.35 -14.70 7.78
C THR A 332 -17.19 -14.08 6.67
N ASN A 333 -16.68 -12.94 6.19
CA ASN A 333 -16.52 -12.58 4.79
C ASN A 333 -17.15 -13.53 3.74
N SER A 334 -18.28 -13.13 3.16
CA SER A 334 -18.57 -13.18 1.71
C SER A 334 -20.07 -12.96 1.46
N GLN A 335 -20.49 -11.76 1.05
CA GLN A 335 -21.66 -11.66 0.17
C GLN A 335 -21.46 -10.62 -0.94
N LYS A 336 -21.68 -11.14 -2.16
CA LYS A 336 -21.62 -10.53 -3.49
C LYS A 336 -22.71 -9.46 -3.68
N PRO A 337 -22.58 -8.60 -4.71
CA PRO A 337 -23.54 -7.53 -4.99
C PRO A 337 -24.90 -8.09 -5.40
N VAL A 338 -25.95 -7.60 -4.75
CA VAL A 338 -27.35 -7.92 -5.04
C VAL A 338 -27.77 -7.23 -6.35
N LYS A 339 -28.34 -8.02 -7.27
CA LYS A 339 -28.92 -7.59 -8.55
C LYS A 339 -30.20 -6.78 -8.33
N SER A 340 -30.41 -5.77 -9.17
CA SER A 340 -31.65 -4.99 -9.30
C SER A 340 -32.87 -5.87 -9.59
N PRO A 341 -34.08 -5.49 -9.11
CA PRO A 341 -35.31 -6.01 -9.66
C PRO A 341 -35.80 -5.11 -10.81
N ASP A 342 -35.97 -5.73 -11.97
CA ASP A 342 -36.82 -5.25 -13.06
C ASP A 342 -38.25 -5.67 -12.71
N ASN A 343 -39.22 -4.75 -12.75
CA ASN A 343 -40.63 -5.16 -12.77
C ASN A 343 -41.44 -4.26 -13.71
N SER A 344 -41.80 -4.88 -14.83
CA SER A 344 -42.76 -4.42 -15.82
C SER A 344 -44.15 -4.35 -15.17
N THR A 345 -44.83 -3.21 -15.25
CA THR A 345 -46.27 -3.12 -14.95
C THR A 345 -46.98 -2.59 -16.18
N LYS A 346 -47.76 -3.47 -16.82
CA LYS A 346 -48.67 -3.15 -17.92
C LYS A 346 -50.09 -3.56 -17.50
N MET A 347 -50.93 -2.53 -17.36
CA MET A 347 -52.38 -2.46 -17.59
C MET A 347 -53.35 -3.38 -16.85
N SER A 348 -54.40 -2.76 -16.27
CA SER A 348 -55.80 -3.20 -16.36
C SER A 348 -56.72 -1.98 -16.21
N GLU A 349 -57.68 -1.85 -17.14
CA GLU A 349 -58.76 -0.86 -17.24
C GLU A 349 -60.01 -1.28 -16.43
N GLU A 350 -61.02 -0.40 -16.48
CA GLU A 350 -62.45 -0.47 -16.05
C GLU A 350 -62.74 0.06 -14.63
N GLU A 351 -63.25 1.30 -14.50
CA GLU A 351 -64.65 1.78 -14.70
C GLU A 351 -65.58 1.37 -13.55
N ASP A 352 -66.01 2.32 -12.72
CA ASP A 352 -67.38 2.83 -12.77
C ASP A 352 -67.61 4.01 -11.80
N GLU A 353 -68.19 5.07 -12.36
CA GLU A 353 -69.28 5.94 -11.88
C GLU A 353 -69.37 6.36 -10.38
N VAL A 354 -69.48 7.66 -10.13
CA VAL A 354 -70.73 8.39 -9.76
C VAL A 354 -70.36 9.79 -9.22
N ASN A 355 -70.90 10.84 -9.86
CA ASN A 355 -70.95 12.27 -9.47
C ASN A 355 -71.78 12.50 -8.17
N PRO A 356 -72.12 13.72 -7.68
CA PRO A 356 -71.80 15.10 -8.04
C PRO A 356 -71.16 15.85 -6.82
N ILE A 357 -70.72 17.12 -6.85
CA ILE A 357 -71.28 18.41 -7.29
C ILE A 357 -70.12 19.34 -7.66
#